data_AF-A0A662TTK0-F1
#
_entry.id   AF-A0A662TTK0-F1
#
_cell.length_a   1.000
_cell.length_b   1.000
_cell.length_c   1.000
_cell.angle_alpha   90.00
_cell.angle_beta   90.00
_cell.angle_gamma   90.00
#
_symmetry.space_group_name_H-M   'P 1'
#
loop_
_entity.id
_entity.type
_entity.pdbx_description
1 polymer ?
#
loop_
_entity_poly.entity_id
_entity_poly.type
_entity_poly.pdbx_seq_one_letter_code
_entity_poly.pdbx_strand_id
1 'polypeptide(L)'
;MVRLLKVLKCSYCGAPIKYQMGEMILTCPYCGYTSLVDQSKAFQFEHYMFVPTVNEDEAKGIIERWIEDSYLLPTKVFRKARLLSMRHKMLPFWEIWLKTTCSFKGLNYRLGEEKTIEENFSWSGFVLVYGRKAEDFPPVHIELEESKDVFDVTKLPKDISIFNAELDEEEAVQRAKETVEKRLMERVRDAVDEVIDVRYGHEIVSPSVYVHIPFWVAEYEYKGGVYQIIINEVDKEVLTAEYPEDIDFL
;
A
#
# COMPACT_ATOMS: atom_id res chain seq x y z
N MET A 1 -3.87 -9.21 19.96
CA MET A 1 -2.73 -10.15 19.87
C MET A 1 -1.48 -9.43 20.35
N VAL A 2 -0.81 -9.89 21.42
CA VAL A 2 0.35 -9.20 22.00
C VAL A 2 1.57 -9.45 21.10
N ARG A 3 2.05 -8.41 20.40
CA ARG A 3 3.27 -8.49 19.59
C ARG A 3 4.49 -8.38 20.52
N LEU A 4 5.35 -9.41 20.52
CA LEU A 4 6.57 -9.42 21.32
C LEU A 4 7.60 -8.45 20.72
N LEU A 5 7.96 -7.42 21.48
CA LEU A 5 9.00 -6.46 21.11
C LEU A 5 10.40 -7.03 21.42
N LYS A 6 11.29 -6.96 20.44
CA LYS A 6 12.71 -7.28 20.59
C LYS A 6 13.57 -6.07 20.23
N VAL A 7 14.86 -6.15 20.58
CA VAL A 7 15.86 -5.13 20.27
C VAL A 7 17.01 -5.77 19.50
N LEU A 8 17.35 -5.20 18.35
CA LEU A 8 18.53 -5.54 17.55
C LEU A 8 19.51 -4.36 17.59
N LYS A 9 20.81 -4.61 17.57
CA LYS A 9 21.82 -3.56 17.40
C LYS A 9 22.04 -3.31 15.90
N CYS A 10 21.92 -2.06 15.45
CA CYS A 10 22.21 -1.69 14.06
C CYS A 10 23.67 -2.02 13.70
N SER A 11 23.89 -2.76 12.61
CA SER A 11 25.24 -3.13 12.15
C SER A 11 26.06 -1.95 11.62
N TYR A 12 25.40 -0.85 11.24
CA TYR A 12 26.08 0.33 10.70
C TYR A 12 26.44 1.36 11.80
N CYS A 13 25.46 1.84 12.59
CA CYS A 13 25.68 2.88 13.59
C CYS A 13 25.71 2.38 15.05
N GLY A 14 25.32 1.13 15.30
CA GLY A 14 25.28 0.55 16.64
C GLY A 14 24.07 0.93 17.50
N ALA A 15 23.12 1.73 16.98
CA ALA A 15 21.92 2.13 17.71
C ALA A 15 20.94 0.95 17.93
N PRO A 16 20.10 0.97 18.99
CA PRO A 16 19.12 -0.07 19.25
C PRO A 16 17.89 0.10 18.35
N ILE A 17 17.64 -0.89 17.49
CA ILE A 17 16.45 -0.98 16.64
C ILE A 17 15.42 -1.84 17.37
N LYS A 18 14.28 -1.23 17.72
CA LYS A 18 13.13 -1.98 18.22
C LYS A 18 12.37 -2.57 17.04
N TYR A 19 11.99 -3.83 17.15
CA TYR A 19 11.21 -4.51 16.12
C TYR A 19 10.25 -5.53 16.73
N GLN A 20 9.24 -5.91 15.96
CA GLN A 20 8.23 -6.89 16.34
C GLN A 20 8.54 -8.25 15.71
N MET A 21 8.14 -9.33 16.38
CA MET A 21 8.17 -10.66 15.76
C MET A 21 7.35 -10.68 14.48
N GLY A 22 7.95 -11.20 13.40
CA GLY A 22 7.38 -11.21 12.06
C GLY A 22 7.91 -10.10 11.14
N GLU A 23 8.49 -9.02 11.70
CA GLU A 23 9.22 -8.05 10.88
C GLU A 23 10.49 -8.71 10.33
N MET A 24 10.71 -8.61 9.02
CA MET A 24 11.81 -9.23 8.29
C MET A 24 12.84 -8.21 7.83
N ILE A 25 12.40 -7.00 7.48
CA ILE A 25 13.27 -5.92 7.01
C ILE A 25 13.17 -4.77 8.01
N LEU A 26 14.29 -4.48 8.65
CA LEU A 26 14.39 -3.43 9.65
C LEU A 26 15.07 -2.20 9.06
N THR A 27 14.47 -1.04 9.22
CA THR A 27 15.08 0.25 8.92
C THR A 27 15.50 0.93 10.21
N CYS A 28 16.78 1.26 10.33
CA CYS A 28 17.29 1.94 11.51
C CYS A 28 16.74 3.38 11.58
N PRO A 29 15.98 3.75 12.63
CA PRO A 29 15.39 5.09 12.75
C PRO A 29 16.43 6.16 13.11
N TYR A 30 17.71 5.79 13.25
CA TYR A 30 18.80 6.71 13.63
C TYR A 30 19.72 7.05 12.45
N CYS A 31 19.92 6.12 11.52
CA CYS A 31 20.84 6.30 10.39
C CYS A 31 20.28 5.87 9.04
N GLY A 32 19.04 5.36 8.98
CA GLY A 32 18.43 4.87 7.74
C GLY A 32 18.94 3.52 7.23
N TYR A 33 19.97 2.93 7.86
CA TYR A 33 20.50 1.63 7.44
C TYR A 33 19.42 0.55 7.53
N THR A 34 19.22 -0.17 6.43
CA THR A 34 18.24 -1.24 6.33
C THR A 34 18.90 -2.62 6.27
N SER A 35 18.34 -3.57 6.99
CA SER A 35 18.89 -4.93 7.15
C SER A 35 17.80 -5.98 7.30
N LEU A 36 18.11 -7.22 6.91
CA LEU A 36 17.28 -8.36 7.27
C LEU A 36 17.47 -8.71 8.75
N VAL A 37 16.38 -9.13 9.40
CA VAL A 37 16.45 -9.70 10.76
C VAL A 37 17.33 -10.94 10.77
N ASP A 38 17.21 -11.78 9.75
CA ASP A 38 18.12 -12.90 9.52
C ASP A 38 19.35 -12.41 8.73
N GLN A 39 20.41 -12.06 9.46
CA GLN A 39 21.67 -11.55 8.91
C GLN A 39 22.45 -12.59 8.09
N SER A 40 21.93 -13.82 7.91
CA SER A 40 22.55 -14.86 7.08
C SER A 40 22.42 -14.59 5.58
N LYS A 41 21.46 -13.75 5.17
CA LYS A 41 21.28 -13.32 3.77
C LYS A 41 21.85 -11.90 3.59
N ALA A 42 22.62 -11.70 2.52
CA ALA A 42 23.02 -10.37 2.11
C ALA A 42 21.76 -9.58 1.69
N PHE A 43 21.55 -8.41 2.29
CA PHE A 43 20.51 -7.47 1.86
C PHE A 43 21.01 -6.74 0.61
N GLN A 44 20.33 -6.89 -0.53
CA GLN A 44 20.82 -6.46 -1.86
C GLN A 44 19.88 -5.52 -2.61
N PHE A 45 19.01 -4.77 -1.92
CA PHE A 45 18.10 -3.83 -2.57
C PHE A 45 18.36 -2.40 -2.12
N GLU A 46 18.14 -1.47 -3.04
CA GLU A 46 18.19 -0.06 -2.76
C GLU A 46 16.94 0.34 -1.96
N HIS A 47 17.18 1.11 -0.91
CA HIS A 47 16.14 1.58 -0.01
C HIS A 47 15.89 3.06 -0.25
N TYR A 48 14.68 3.37 -0.69
CA TYR A 48 14.24 4.71 -1.05
C TYR A 48 13.16 5.25 -0.11
N MET A 49 12.87 6.53 -0.24
CA MET A 49 11.73 7.19 0.38
C MET A 49 11.15 8.26 -0.52
N PHE A 50 9.85 8.54 -0.32
CA PHE A 50 9.29 9.84 -0.65
C PHE A 50 9.51 10.79 0.52
N VAL A 51 10.00 11.99 0.23
CA VAL A 51 10.29 12.98 1.27
C VAL A 51 8.95 13.49 1.81
N PRO A 52 8.70 13.41 3.13
CA PRO A 52 7.52 14.04 3.70
C PRO A 52 7.59 15.56 3.54
N THR A 53 6.53 16.16 2.99
CA THR A 53 6.39 17.60 2.75
C THR A 53 5.14 18.21 3.41
N VAL A 54 4.22 17.39 3.94
CA VAL A 54 2.95 17.81 4.51
C VAL A 54 3.01 17.74 6.04
N ASN A 55 2.78 18.88 6.69
CA ASN A 55 2.68 18.96 8.15
C ASN A 55 1.26 18.64 8.65
N GLU A 56 1.09 18.56 9.98
CA GLU A 56 -0.19 18.16 10.59
C GLU A 56 -1.36 19.09 10.23
N ASP A 57 -1.13 20.40 10.17
CA ASP A 57 -2.18 21.38 9.87
C ASP A 57 -2.59 21.32 8.39
N GLU A 58 -1.62 21.10 7.50
CA GLU A 58 -1.89 20.85 6.07
C GLU A 58 -2.67 19.54 5.87
N ALA A 59 -2.31 18.48 6.61
CA ALA A 59 -3.02 17.21 6.59
C ALA A 59 -4.48 17.35 7.06
N LYS A 60 -4.74 18.14 8.11
CA LYS A 60 -6.11 18.49 8.53
C LYS A 60 -6.86 19.22 7.41
N GLY A 61 -6.20 20.17 6.76
CA GLY A 61 -6.79 20.90 5.62
C GLY A 61 -7.12 20.00 4.43
N ILE A 62 -6.35 18.94 4.18
CA ILE A 62 -6.68 17.92 3.16
C ILE A 62 -7.98 17.19 3.54
N ILE A 63 -8.11 16.76 4.81
CA ILE A 63 -9.33 16.10 5.30
C ILE A 63 -10.54 17.05 5.16
N GLU A 64 -10.40 18.31 5.57
CA GLU A 64 -11.46 19.31 5.50
C GLU A 64 -11.96 19.50 4.06
N ARG A 65 -11.05 19.72 3.11
CA ARG A 65 -11.40 19.83 1.68
C ARG A 65 -12.09 18.57 1.14
N TRP A 66 -11.54 17.41 1.45
CA TRP A 66 -12.13 16.14 1.03
C TRP A 66 -13.56 15.93 1.56
N ILE A 67 -13.85 16.38 2.79
CA ILE A 67 -15.20 16.36 3.36
C ILE A 67 -16.14 17.32 2.60
N GLU A 68 -15.64 18.51 2.23
CA GLU A 68 -16.44 19.51 1.50
C GLU A 68 -16.79 19.06 0.08
N ASP A 69 -15.85 18.42 -0.61
CA ASP A 69 -16.00 17.97 -1.99
C ASP A 69 -16.81 16.68 -2.13
N SER A 70 -16.94 15.89 -1.06
CA SER A 70 -17.61 14.60 -1.13
C SER A 70 -19.12 14.69 -1.02
N TYR A 71 -19.79 14.49 -2.16
CA TYR A 71 -21.24 14.43 -2.28
C TYR A 71 -21.87 13.22 -1.57
N LEU A 72 -21.10 12.14 -1.37
CA LEU A 72 -21.57 10.85 -0.82
C LEU A 72 -21.18 10.66 0.65
N LEU A 73 -20.27 11.47 1.18
CA LEU A 73 -19.98 11.41 2.60
C LEU A 73 -21.11 12.07 3.38
N PRO A 74 -21.52 11.47 4.50
CA PRO A 74 -22.32 12.16 5.46
C PRO A 74 -21.44 13.24 6.10
N THR A 75 -21.38 14.44 5.50
CA THR A 75 -20.80 15.66 6.11
C THR A 75 -21.27 15.86 7.55
N LYS A 76 -22.47 15.37 7.89
CA LYS A 76 -23.04 15.29 9.24
C LYS A 76 -22.21 14.46 10.24
N VAL A 77 -21.51 13.42 9.78
CA VAL A 77 -20.63 12.55 10.60
C VAL A 77 -19.38 13.32 10.98
N PHE A 78 -18.62 13.80 10.00
CA PHE A 78 -17.36 14.50 10.27
C PHE A 78 -17.56 15.82 11.03
N ARG A 79 -18.66 16.55 10.81
CA ARG A 79 -18.99 17.76 11.61
C ARG A 79 -19.19 17.49 13.10
N LYS A 80 -19.60 16.27 13.47
CA LYS A 80 -19.81 15.85 14.86
C LYS A 80 -18.72 14.92 15.36
N ALA A 81 -17.80 14.53 14.48
CA ALA A 81 -16.67 13.71 14.82
C ALA A 81 -15.69 14.52 15.66
N ARG A 82 -15.00 13.83 16.58
CA ARG A 82 -13.94 14.40 17.38
C ARG A 82 -12.62 13.78 16.96
N LEU A 83 -11.73 14.58 16.41
CA LEU A 83 -10.37 14.14 16.10
C LEU A 83 -9.67 13.70 17.40
N LEU A 84 -9.16 12.48 17.42
CA LEU A 84 -8.46 11.88 18.55
C LEU A 84 -6.96 12.00 18.42
N SER A 85 -6.42 11.71 17.24
CA SER A 85 -4.99 11.77 16.96
C SER A 85 -4.70 11.99 15.48
N MET A 86 -3.54 12.61 15.22
CA MET A 86 -2.90 12.65 13.91
C MET A 86 -1.56 11.95 14.05
N ARG A 87 -1.33 10.90 13.25
CA ARG A 87 -0.08 10.13 13.28
C ARG A 87 0.58 10.15 11.93
N HIS A 88 1.80 10.66 11.90
CA HIS A 88 2.64 10.68 10.70
C HIS A 88 3.45 9.39 10.60
N LYS A 89 3.32 8.67 9.49
CA LYS A 89 3.91 7.34 9.33
C LYS A 89 4.64 7.21 8.00
N MET A 90 5.87 6.73 8.05
CA MET A 90 6.55 6.17 6.87
C MET A 90 6.20 4.70 6.79
N LEU A 91 5.43 4.31 5.78
CA LEU A 91 5.00 2.94 5.56
C LEU A 91 5.86 2.25 4.48
N PRO A 92 6.28 0.98 4.68
CA PRO A 92 7.15 0.27 3.75
C PRO A 92 6.36 -0.35 2.60
N PHE A 93 6.86 -0.22 1.38
CA PHE A 93 6.32 -0.80 0.16
C PHE A 93 7.42 -1.44 -0.68
N TRP A 94 7.00 -2.39 -1.50
CA TRP A 94 7.76 -2.92 -2.61
C TRP A 94 7.16 -2.41 -3.91
N GLU A 95 7.97 -1.75 -4.72
CA GLU A 95 7.61 -1.32 -6.06
C GLU A 95 8.17 -2.33 -7.06
N ILE A 96 7.26 -3.00 -7.78
CA ILE A 96 7.58 -4.11 -8.66
C ILE A 96 7.10 -3.76 -10.07
N TRP A 97 8.03 -3.64 -11.02
CA TRP A 97 7.68 -3.50 -12.43
C TRP A 97 7.42 -4.87 -13.04
N LEU A 98 6.15 -5.16 -13.29
CA LEU A 98 5.70 -6.45 -13.78
C LEU A 98 5.06 -6.30 -15.16
N LYS A 99 5.45 -7.19 -16.08
CA LYS A 99 4.73 -7.46 -17.32
C LYS A 99 4.07 -8.82 -17.21
N THR A 100 2.77 -8.88 -17.45
CA THR A 100 1.97 -10.09 -17.40
C THR A 100 1.24 -10.31 -18.72
N THR A 101 1.42 -11.47 -19.34
CA THR A 101 0.62 -11.92 -20.48
C THR A 101 -0.52 -12.79 -19.98
N CYS A 102 -1.70 -12.62 -20.55
CA CYS A 102 -2.89 -13.41 -20.26
C CYS A 102 -3.43 -14.00 -21.56
N SER A 103 -3.60 -15.31 -21.55
CA SER A 103 -4.21 -16.10 -22.63
C SER A 103 -5.43 -16.80 -22.07
N PHE A 104 -6.60 -16.63 -22.69
CA PHE A 104 -7.82 -17.27 -22.20
C PHE A 104 -8.69 -17.86 -23.30
N LYS A 105 -9.50 -18.83 -22.90
CA LYS A 105 -10.56 -19.45 -23.68
C LYS A 105 -11.86 -19.42 -22.88
N GLY A 106 -12.96 -19.02 -23.50
CA GLY A 106 -14.27 -19.02 -22.87
C GLY A 106 -15.42 -19.07 -23.88
N LEU A 107 -16.64 -19.06 -23.36
CA LEU A 107 -17.88 -19.14 -24.13
C LEU A 107 -18.71 -17.88 -23.94
N ASN A 108 -19.41 -17.48 -25.00
CA ASN A 108 -20.49 -16.51 -24.97
C ASN A 108 -21.78 -17.13 -25.51
N TYR A 109 -22.89 -16.87 -24.83
CA TYR A 109 -24.22 -17.36 -25.16
C TYR A 109 -25.06 -16.21 -25.70
N ARG A 110 -24.88 -15.85 -26.98
CA ARG A 110 -25.69 -14.80 -27.63
C ARG A 110 -26.82 -15.43 -28.43
N LEU A 111 -28.06 -15.07 -28.12
CA LEU A 111 -29.27 -15.54 -28.83
C LEU A 111 -29.41 -17.08 -28.92
N GLY A 112 -28.85 -17.81 -27.94
CA GLY A 112 -28.90 -19.28 -27.91
C GLY A 112 -27.81 -19.99 -28.74
N GLU A 113 -26.92 -19.23 -29.38
CA GLU A 113 -25.73 -19.79 -30.05
C GLU A 113 -24.53 -19.72 -29.10
N GLU A 114 -23.84 -20.86 -28.95
CA GLU A 114 -22.56 -20.96 -28.24
C GLU A 114 -21.44 -20.48 -29.16
N LYS A 115 -20.68 -19.48 -28.71
CA LYS A 115 -19.49 -19.00 -29.42
C LYS A 115 -18.27 -19.07 -28.52
N THR A 116 -17.28 -19.85 -28.95
CA THR A 116 -15.95 -19.87 -28.34
C THR A 116 -15.18 -18.59 -28.65
N ILE A 117 -14.59 -17.99 -27.61
CA ILE A 117 -13.67 -16.87 -27.68
C ILE A 117 -12.31 -17.33 -27.18
N GLU A 118 -11.26 -17.02 -27.95
CA GLU A 118 -9.87 -17.23 -27.57
C GLU A 118 -9.11 -15.93 -27.84
N GLU A 119 -8.53 -15.35 -26.80
CA GLU A 119 -7.82 -14.07 -26.89
C GLU A 119 -6.53 -14.08 -26.07
N ASN A 120 -5.61 -13.21 -26.47
CA ASN A 120 -4.33 -12.99 -25.80
C ASN A 120 -4.11 -11.50 -25.63
N PHE A 121 -3.76 -11.06 -24.43
CA PHE A 121 -3.40 -9.68 -24.15
C PHE A 121 -2.30 -9.58 -23.10
N SER A 122 -1.69 -8.42 -22.98
CA SER A 122 -0.65 -8.17 -21.98
C SER A 122 -0.94 -6.90 -21.20
N TRP A 123 -0.53 -6.90 -19.94
CA TRP A 123 -0.49 -5.74 -19.06
C TRP A 123 0.95 -5.52 -18.61
N SER A 124 1.38 -4.27 -18.53
CA SER A 124 2.67 -3.89 -17.98
C SER A 124 2.50 -2.66 -17.10
N GLY A 125 3.12 -2.65 -15.93
CA GLY A 125 3.11 -1.49 -15.05
C GLY A 125 3.79 -1.78 -13.72
N PHE A 126 3.82 -0.75 -12.88
CA PHE A 126 4.25 -0.88 -11.50
C PHE A 126 3.11 -1.38 -10.62
N VAL A 127 3.45 -2.27 -9.69
CA VAL A 127 2.58 -2.71 -8.60
C VAL A 127 3.26 -2.31 -7.30
N LEU A 128 2.57 -1.53 -6.48
CA LEU A 128 2.98 -1.23 -5.12
C LEU A 128 2.39 -2.29 -4.17
N VAL A 129 3.27 -3.05 -3.52
CA VAL A 129 2.90 -4.06 -2.55
C VAL A 129 3.24 -3.56 -1.16
N TYR A 130 2.24 -3.43 -0.30
CA TYR A 130 2.46 -3.04 1.08
C TYR A 130 3.32 -4.09 1.80
N GLY A 131 4.42 -3.65 2.41
CA GLY A 131 5.42 -4.51 3.00
C GLY A 131 5.02 -5.19 4.29
N ARG A 132 3.78 -5.05 4.79
CA ARG A 132 3.32 -5.69 6.04
C ARG A 132 2.18 -6.69 5.77
N LYS A 133 2.02 -7.68 6.65
CA LYS A 133 1.02 -8.76 6.52
C LYS A 133 -0.37 -8.35 7.04
N ALA A 134 -0.48 -7.28 7.82
CA ALA A 134 -1.79 -6.71 8.18
C ALA A 134 -2.39 -6.02 6.94
N GLU A 135 -3.57 -6.48 6.52
CA GLU A 135 -4.33 -5.99 5.36
C GLU A 135 -5.00 -4.63 5.60
N ASP A 136 -4.30 -3.71 6.28
CA ASP A 136 -4.83 -2.39 6.66
C ASP A 136 -4.63 -1.33 5.56
N PHE A 137 -4.04 -1.71 4.43
CA PHE A 137 -3.71 -0.78 3.35
C PHE A 137 -4.32 -1.23 2.03
N PRO A 138 -5.24 -0.46 1.43
CA PRO A 138 -5.80 -0.81 0.14
C PRO A 138 -4.69 -0.85 -0.92
N PRO A 139 -4.85 -1.63 -2.01
CA PRO A 139 -3.98 -1.49 -3.17
C PRO A 139 -4.12 -0.05 -3.69
N VAL A 140 -3.05 0.73 -3.55
CA VAL A 140 -3.03 2.11 -4.05
C VAL A 140 -2.27 2.13 -5.36
N HIS A 141 -2.94 2.57 -6.41
CA HIS A 141 -2.26 3.03 -7.61
C HIS A 141 -1.76 4.44 -7.33
N ILE A 142 -0.52 4.56 -6.87
CA ILE A 142 0.12 5.86 -6.76
C ILE A 142 0.79 6.13 -8.11
N GLU A 143 0.30 7.14 -8.83
CA GLU A 143 1.01 7.69 -9.98
C GLU A 143 2.16 8.54 -9.44
N LEU A 144 3.31 7.92 -9.28
CA LEU A 144 4.51 8.57 -8.77
C LEU A 144 5.20 9.32 -9.91
N GLU A 145 4.78 10.57 -10.13
CA GLU A 145 5.51 11.50 -11.00
C GLU A 145 6.73 12.12 -10.27
N GLU A 146 6.71 12.08 -8.93
CA GLU A 146 7.80 12.59 -8.11
C GLU A 146 8.97 11.61 -8.03
N SER A 147 10.18 12.17 -7.99
CA SER A 147 11.39 11.38 -7.80
C SER A 147 11.50 10.90 -6.36
N LYS A 148 11.68 9.59 -6.18
CA LYS A 148 12.09 9.00 -4.89
C LYS A 148 13.56 9.29 -4.58
N ASP A 149 13.82 9.61 -3.32
CA ASP A 149 15.17 9.84 -2.80
C ASP A 149 15.71 8.59 -2.14
N VAL A 150 17.04 8.40 -2.13
CA VAL A 150 17.67 7.41 -1.24
C VAL A 150 17.24 7.70 0.19
N PHE A 151 16.90 6.66 0.94
CA PHE A 151 16.39 6.83 2.30
C PHE A 151 17.37 7.63 3.16
N ASP A 152 16.92 8.78 3.64
CA ASP A 152 17.70 9.71 4.45
C ASP A 152 16.86 10.17 5.65
N VAL A 153 17.19 9.59 6.80
CA VAL A 153 16.53 9.90 8.07
C VAL A 153 16.66 11.37 8.47
N THR A 154 17.65 12.11 7.96
CA THR A 154 17.84 13.53 8.31
C THR A 154 16.79 14.44 7.67
N LYS A 155 16.11 13.96 6.62
CA LYS A 155 15.01 14.66 5.93
C LYS A 155 13.65 14.39 6.58
N LEU A 156 13.60 13.57 7.63
CA LEU A 156 12.36 13.17 8.27
C LEU A 156 11.96 14.10 9.44
N PRO A 157 10.66 14.42 9.60
CA PRO A 157 10.16 15.07 10.81
C PRO A 157 10.49 14.27 12.06
N LYS A 158 10.73 14.94 13.20
CA LYS A 158 11.20 14.27 14.44
C LYS A 158 10.24 13.22 14.99
N ASP A 159 8.94 13.44 14.84
CA ASP A 159 7.89 12.60 15.43
C ASP A 159 7.30 11.58 14.43
N ILE A 160 7.85 11.51 13.20
CA ILE A 160 7.38 10.54 12.20
C ILE A 160 7.77 9.12 12.60
N SER A 161 6.82 8.20 12.51
CA SER A 161 7.04 6.79 12.83
C SER A 161 7.44 6.02 11.58
N ILE A 162 8.60 5.38 11.59
CA ILE A 162 9.07 4.51 10.49
C ILE A 162 8.66 3.07 10.77
N PHE A 163 7.93 2.46 9.84
CA PHE A 163 7.47 1.08 9.94
C PHE A 163 8.42 0.12 9.23
N ASN A 164 8.74 -0.99 9.88
CA ASN A 164 9.48 -2.09 9.28
C ASN A 164 8.57 -2.97 8.41
N ALA A 165 9.16 -3.70 7.46
CA ALA A 165 8.43 -4.64 6.62
C ALA A 165 8.40 -6.05 7.23
N GLU A 166 7.29 -6.74 7.05
CA GLU A 166 7.05 -8.14 7.39
C GLU A 166 7.11 -9.05 6.15
N LEU A 167 7.20 -8.47 4.94
CA LEU A 167 7.38 -9.16 3.66
C LEU A 167 8.78 -8.96 3.10
N ASP A 168 9.33 -10.02 2.52
CA ASP A 168 10.54 -9.95 1.72
C ASP A 168 10.19 -9.75 0.23
N GLU A 169 11.21 -9.64 -0.61
CA GLU A 169 11.04 -9.41 -2.04
C GLU A 169 10.27 -10.56 -2.71
N GLU A 170 10.56 -11.81 -2.34
CA GLU A 170 9.94 -12.99 -2.95
C GLU A 170 8.43 -13.03 -2.65
N GLU A 171 8.06 -12.84 -1.38
CA GLU A 171 6.65 -12.73 -0.96
C GLU A 171 5.97 -11.53 -1.64
N ALA A 172 6.66 -10.40 -1.79
CA ALA A 172 6.10 -9.21 -2.44
C ALA A 172 5.87 -9.42 -3.94
N VAL A 173 6.83 -10.02 -4.66
CA VAL A 173 6.71 -10.38 -6.08
C VAL A 173 5.54 -11.33 -6.31
N GLN A 174 5.34 -12.31 -5.41
CA GLN A 174 4.21 -13.22 -5.50
C GLN A 174 2.87 -12.49 -5.35
N ARG A 175 2.74 -11.59 -4.35
CA ARG A 175 1.54 -10.76 -4.18
C ARG A 175 1.27 -9.83 -5.36
N ALA A 176 2.32 -9.27 -5.97
CA ALA A 176 2.17 -8.43 -7.15
C ALA A 176 1.58 -9.20 -8.33
N LYS A 177 2.04 -10.45 -8.56
CA LYS A 177 1.48 -11.33 -9.59
C LYS A 177 0.00 -11.61 -9.33
N GLU A 178 -0.34 -12.04 -8.11
CA GLU A 178 -1.74 -12.34 -7.72
C GLU A 178 -2.67 -11.12 -7.89
N THR A 179 -2.17 -9.92 -7.55
CA THR A 179 -2.91 -8.66 -7.74
C THR A 179 -3.22 -8.40 -9.21
N VAL A 180 -2.23 -8.58 -10.08
CA VAL A 180 -2.40 -8.38 -11.53
C VAL A 180 -3.29 -9.47 -12.11
N GLU A 181 -3.10 -10.74 -11.76
CA GLU A 181 -3.94 -11.85 -12.21
C GLU A 181 -5.42 -11.60 -11.88
N LYS A 182 -5.72 -11.16 -10.64
CA LYS A 182 -7.09 -10.81 -10.23
C LYS A 182 -7.69 -9.72 -11.13
N ARG A 183 -6.93 -8.65 -11.41
CA ARG A 183 -7.35 -7.56 -12.31
C ARG A 183 -7.59 -8.05 -13.74
N LEU A 184 -6.70 -8.88 -14.28
CA LEU A 184 -6.86 -9.40 -15.65
C LEU A 184 -8.03 -10.40 -15.72
N MET A 185 -8.29 -11.16 -14.66
CA MET A 185 -9.44 -12.06 -14.56
C MET A 185 -10.78 -11.31 -14.58
N GLU A 186 -10.87 -10.13 -13.97
CA GLU A 186 -12.06 -9.27 -14.08
C GLU A 186 -12.34 -8.92 -15.55
N ARG A 187 -11.31 -8.50 -16.29
CA ARG A 187 -11.43 -8.25 -17.74
C ARG A 187 -11.81 -9.50 -18.54
N VAL A 188 -11.30 -10.68 -18.16
CA VAL A 188 -11.69 -11.94 -18.81
C VAL A 188 -13.17 -12.23 -18.59
N ARG A 189 -13.67 -12.04 -17.35
CA ARG A 189 -15.10 -12.23 -17.02
C ARG A 189 -16.02 -11.22 -17.70
N ASP A 190 -15.53 -10.03 -18.02
CA ASP A 190 -16.28 -9.06 -18.83
C ASP A 190 -16.37 -9.48 -20.31
N ALA A 191 -15.46 -10.33 -20.78
CA ALA A 191 -15.39 -10.74 -22.18
C ALA A 191 -16.19 -12.01 -22.49
N VAL A 192 -16.36 -12.91 -21.51
CA VAL A 192 -17.02 -14.22 -21.65
C VAL A 192 -18.00 -14.52 -20.52
N ASP A 193 -19.12 -15.18 -20.86
CA ASP A 193 -20.10 -15.66 -19.87
C ASP A 193 -19.53 -16.82 -19.02
N GLU A 194 -18.72 -17.69 -19.64
CA GLU A 194 -18.09 -18.83 -18.98
C GLU A 194 -16.61 -18.93 -19.36
N VAL A 195 -15.74 -19.05 -18.36
CA VAL A 195 -14.30 -19.22 -18.55
C VAL A 195 -13.97 -20.71 -18.58
N ILE A 196 -13.34 -21.17 -19.67
CA ILE A 196 -12.89 -22.56 -19.83
C ILE A 196 -11.43 -22.73 -19.35
N ASP A 197 -10.54 -21.86 -19.81
CA ASP A 197 -9.11 -21.92 -19.49
C ASP A 197 -8.54 -20.50 -19.44
N VAL A 198 -7.61 -20.27 -18.53
CA VAL A 198 -6.86 -19.01 -18.41
C VAL A 198 -5.44 -19.32 -17.99
N ARG A 199 -4.47 -18.68 -18.64
CA ARG A 199 -3.04 -18.86 -18.38
C ARG A 199 -2.35 -17.52 -18.31
N TYR A 200 -1.48 -17.39 -17.32
CA TYR A 200 -0.67 -16.21 -17.10
C TYR A 200 0.81 -16.51 -17.32
N GLY A 201 1.52 -15.52 -17.85
CA GLY A 201 2.98 -15.50 -17.91
C GLY A 201 3.49 -14.20 -17.32
N HIS A 202 4.55 -14.25 -16.51
CA HIS A 202 5.06 -13.10 -15.76
C HIS A 202 6.53 -12.82 -16.08
N GLU A 203 6.86 -11.55 -16.23
CA GLU A 203 8.20 -11.05 -16.48
C GLU A 203 8.45 -9.84 -15.55
N ILE A 204 9.45 -9.96 -14.66
CA ILE A 204 9.92 -8.84 -13.83
C ILE A 204 10.85 -7.99 -14.70
N VAL A 205 10.44 -6.75 -14.95
CA VAL A 205 11.06 -5.87 -15.97
C VAL A 205 12.31 -5.17 -15.43
N SER A 206 12.35 -4.89 -14.13
CA SER A 206 13.47 -4.25 -13.44
C SER A 206 13.62 -4.81 -12.03
N PRO A 207 14.78 -4.62 -11.35
CA PRO A 207 14.92 -4.97 -9.94
C PRO A 207 13.82 -4.35 -9.08
N SER A 208 13.34 -5.10 -8.09
CA SER A 208 12.33 -4.60 -7.15
C SER A 208 12.93 -3.49 -6.28
N VAL A 209 12.13 -2.48 -5.98
CA VAL A 209 12.56 -1.34 -5.17
C VAL A 209 11.86 -1.38 -3.81
N TYR A 210 12.63 -1.26 -2.73
CA TYR A 210 12.08 -1.11 -1.39
C TYR A 210 11.96 0.38 -1.06
N VAL A 211 10.75 0.86 -0.79
CA VAL A 211 10.47 2.29 -0.63
C VAL A 211 9.58 2.56 0.57
N HIS A 212 9.90 3.61 1.32
CA HIS A 212 9.00 4.15 2.33
C HIS A 212 8.19 5.31 1.77
N ILE A 213 6.88 5.26 1.96
CA ILE A 213 5.95 6.30 1.51
C ILE A 213 5.31 6.95 2.74
N PRO A 214 5.25 8.31 2.81
CA PRO A 214 4.66 9.02 3.93
C PRO A 214 3.13 9.02 3.87
N PHE A 215 2.51 8.82 5.03
CA PHE A 215 1.06 8.91 5.22
C PHE A 215 0.73 9.60 6.52
N TRP A 216 -0.40 10.31 6.50
CA TRP A 216 -1.08 10.73 7.72
C TRP A 216 -2.23 9.77 8.02
N VAL A 217 -2.29 9.31 9.28
CA VAL A 217 -3.41 8.52 9.80
C VAL A 217 -4.10 9.33 10.87
N ALA A 218 -5.30 9.82 10.55
CA ALA A 218 -6.16 10.52 11.48
C ALA A 218 -7.11 9.52 12.15
N GLU A 219 -7.11 9.45 13.47
CA GLU A 219 -8.12 8.72 14.23
C GLU A 219 -9.18 9.69 14.72
N TYR A 220 -10.45 9.35 14.56
CA TYR A 220 -11.55 10.16 15.01
C TYR A 220 -12.62 9.32 15.72
N GLU A 221 -13.33 9.93 16.65
CA GLU A 221 -14.46 9.33 17.35
C GLU A 221 -15.77 9.87 16.79
N TYR A 222 -16.73 8.97 16.54
CA TYR A 222 -18.09 9.33 16.20
C TYR A 222 -19.08 8.32 16.78
N LYS A 223 -20.15 8.81 17.44
CA LYS A 223 -21.16 7.97 18.13
C LYS A 223 -20.57 6.86 19.03
N GLY A 224 -19.42 7.11 19.64
CA GLY A 224 -18.71 6.15 20.51
C GLY A 224 -17.89 5.08 19.79
N GLY A 225 -17.87 5.08 18.45
CA GLY A 225 -16.94 4.30 17.64
C GLY A 225 -15.68 5.10 17.31
N VAL A 226 -14.57 4.40 17.07
CA VAL A 226 -13.30 4.98 16.61
C VAL A 226 -13.04 4.51 15.18
N TYR A 227 -12.68 5.46 14.31
CA TYR A 227 -12.53 5.27 12.87
C TYR A 227 -11.25 5.95 12.40
N GLN A 228 -10.74 5.54 11.24
CA GLN A 228 -9.52 6.09 10.66
C GLN A 228 -9.76 6.77 9.30
N ILE A 229 -9.01 7.84 9.05
CA ILE A 229 -8.81 8.42 7.73
C ILE A 229 -7.32 8.29 7.39
N ILE A 230 -7.02 7.79 6.21
CA ILE A 230 -5.66 7.64 5.70
C ILE A 230 -5.47 8.62 4.54
N ILE A 231 -4.44 9.45 4.66
CA ILE A 231 -4.05 10.43 3.65
C ILE A 231 -2.72 9.98 3.05
N ASN A 232 -2.67 9.88 1.73
CA ASN A 232 -1.41 9.80 1.02
C ASN A 232 -0.82 11.19 0.90
N GLU A 233 0.40 11.34 1.40
CA GLU A 233 1.07 12.64 1.41
C GLU A 233 1.69 13.00 0.07
N VAL A 234 1.98 12.00 -0.77
CA VAL A 234 2.60 12.21 -2.08
C VAL A 234 1.63 12.87 -3.05
N ASP A 235 0.41 12.35 -3.16
CA ASP A 235 -0.65 12.94 -4.00
C ASP A 235 -1.49 14.00 -3.26
N LYS A 236 -1.38 14.06 -1.93
CA LYS A 236 -2.16 14.93 -1.04
C LYS A 236 -3.66 14.63 -1.07
N GLU A 237 -3.99 13.34 -1.22
CA GLU A 237 -5.37 12.86 -1.28
C GLU A 237 -5.74 11.95 -0.11
N VAL A 238 -7.03 11.92 0.23
CA VAL A 238 -7.57 10.92 1.16
C VAL A 238 -7.76 9.61 0.42
N LEU A 239 -6.99 8.59 0.80
CA LEU A 239 -7.05 7.26 0.20
C LEU A 239 -8.26 6.46 0.66
N THR A 240 -8.53 6.50 1.96
CA THR A 240 -9.64 5.79 2.57
C THR A 240 -10.07 6.49 3.84
N ALA A 241 -11.36 6.35 4.15
CA ALA A 241 -11.94 6.79 5.40
C ALA A 241 -12.94 5.73 5.85
N GLU A 242 -12.71 5.19 7.03
CA GLU A 242 -13.66 4.34 7.72
C GLU A 242 -14.77 5.20 8.30
N TYR A 243 -15.99 4.67 8.37
CA TYR A 243 -17.14 5.28 9.02
C TYR A 243 -18.14 4.17 9.40
N PRO A 244 -19.07 4.41 10.34
CA PRO A 244 -20.05 3.40 10.72
C PRO A 244 -20.91 2.93 9.53
N GLU A 245 -21.28 1.65 9.49
CA GLU A 245 -22.13 1.11 8.40
C GLU A 245 -23.56 1.69 8.43
N ASP A 246 -24.08 2.04 9.61
CA ASP A 246 -25.46 2.52 9.83
C ASP A 246 -25.64 4.03 9.59
N ILE A 247 -24.97 4.59 8.58
CA ILE A 247 -25.15 6.02 8.28
C ILE A 247 -26.33 6.18 7.32
N ASP A 248 -27.36 6.88 7.78
CA ASP A 248 -28.39 7.42 6.90
C ASP A 248 -27.74 8.38 5.89
N PHE A 249 -27.64 7.94 4.63
CA PHE A 249 -27.19 8.75 3.50
C PHE A 249 -28.26 9.78 3.03
N LEU A 250 -29.27 10.05 3.87
CA LEU A 250 -30.42 10.94 3.62
C LEU A 250 -30.39 12.23 4.47
#